data_AF-A0A817QRZ5-F1
#
_entry.id   AF-A0A817QRZ5-F1
#
_cell.length_a   1.000
_cell.length_b   1.000
_cell.length_c   1.000
_cell.angle_alpha   90.00
_cell.angle_beta   90.00
_cell.angle_gamma   90.00
#
_symmetry.space_group_name_H-M   'P 1'
#
loop_
_entity.id
_entity.type
_entity.pdbx_description
1 polymer ?
#
loop_
_entity_poly.entity_id
_entity_poly.type
_entity_poly.pdbx_seq_one_letter_code
_entity_poly.pdbx_strand_id
1 'polypeptide(L)'
;LIAAGRNDINIGQYNIISERNSLRKIAMNNENYVVGVQKFASTLFLRRYDRRIVDMSDFGHRFEQMCTPDYHLKANYYQLIERRFGNLTMLITAETDAICKTNGEAIELKCRSNSDIQKDVKHQYWLQAFLGGVTTIVVGHRSNDRPLRLIGNVQNHIVVDMIDNEEKNKILNRLYQILHFLSAQVLEM
;
A
#
# COMPACT_ATOMS: atom_id res chain seq x y z
N LEU A 1 -0.34 2.13 -18.95
CA LEU A 1 -1.14 3.35 -19.12
C LEU A 1 -1.51 3.83 -17.71
N ILE A 2 -0.93 4.94 -17.23
CA ILE A 2 -1.37 5.54 -15.97
C ILE A 2 -2.71 6.22 -16.26
N ALA A 3 -3.81 5.63 -15.82
CA ALA A 3 -5.11 6.28 -15.88
C ALA A 3 -5.33 7.07 -14.58
N ALA A 4 -4.98 8.36 -14.59
CA ALA A 4 -5.50 9.33 -13.63
C ALA A 4 -5.38 10.74 -14.23
N GLY A 5 -6.45 11.16 -14.94
CA GLY A 5 -6.60 12.46 -15.56
C GLY A 5 -6.87 13.57 -14.54
N ARG A 6 -5.82 14.05 -13.87
CA ARG A 6 -5.86 15.32 -13.16
C ARG A 6 -4.77 16.22 -13.73
N ASN A 7 -5.18 17.11 -14.63
CA ASN A 7 -4.25 17.93 -15.42
C ASN A 7 -3.59 19.05 -14.60
N ASP A 8 -4.07 19.37 -13.39
CA ASP A 8 -3.59 20.51 -12.59
C ASP A 8 -3.26 20.12 -11.15
N ILE A 9 -2.23 19.29 -10.94
CA ILE A 9 -1.71 19.03 -9.59
C ILE A 9 -0.58 19.98 -9.29
N ASN A 10 -0.87 20.99 -8.47
CA ASN A 10 0.18 21.83 -7.90
C ASN A 10 0.93 21.04 -6.82
N ILE A 11 2.11 20.51 -7.16
CA ILE A 11 2.91 19.70 -6.24
C ILE A 11 3.35 20.47 -4.97
N GLY A 12 3.48 21.80 -5.07
CA GLY A 12 3.93 22.66 -3.97
C GLY A 12 2.92 22.81 -2.83
N GLN A 13 1.68 22.35 -3.01
CA GLN A 13 0.67 22.34 -1.94
C GLN A 13 0.83 21.16 -0.96
N TYR A 14 1.68 20.18 -1.31
CA TYR A 14 1.90 18.99 -0.50
C TYR A 14 3.22 19.09 0.28
N ASN A 15 3.17 18.76 1.57
CA ASN A 15 4.39 18.61 2.37
C ASN A 15 5.18 17.38 1.95
N ILE A 16 4.49 16.31 1.52
CA ILE A 16 5.12 15.02 1.19
C ILE A 16 4.53 14.42 -0.06
N ILE A 17 5.38 13.90 -0.95
CA ILE A 17 5.00 13.11 -2.12
C ILE A 17 5.72 11.77 -2.04
N SER A 18 4.98 10.66 -2.07
CA SER A 18 5.54 9.33 -1.83
C SER A 18 4.75 8.20 -2.50
N GLU A 19 5.41 7.07 -2.70
CA GLU A 19 4.71 5.80 -2.93
C GLU A 19 4.17 5.24 -1.61
N ARG A 20 2.96 4.68 -1.66
CA ARG A 20 2.30 3.97 -0.55
C ARG A 20 3.24 3.00 0.16
N ASN A 21 4.00 2.24 -0.62
CA ASN A 21 4.88 1.20 -0.10
C ASN A 21 6.04 1.77 0.75
N SER A 22 6.59 2.93 0.38
CA SER A 22 7.64 3.59 1.18
C SER A 22 7.10 4.03 2.54
N LEU A 23 5.89 4.60 2.58
CA LEU A 23 5.22 4.99 3.82
C LEU A 23 4.93 3.79 4.72
N ARG A 24 4.43 2.68 4.12
CA ARG A 24 4.21 1.41 4.82
C ARG A 24 5.49 0.92 5.50
N LYS A 25 6.59 0.88 4.77
CA LYS A 25 7.90 0.41 5.26
C LYS A 25 8.40 1.27 6.43
N ILE A 26 8.32 2.59 6.29
CA ILE A 26 8.69 3.55 7.34
C ILE A 26 7.88 3.33 8.62
N ALA A 27 6.55 3.20 8.48
CA ALA A 27 5.66 3.03 9.63
C ALA A 27 5.84 1.67 10.33
N MET A 28 5.96 0.59 9.55
CA MET A 28 6.09 -0.76 10.11
C MET A 28 7.47 -0.99 10.73
N ASN A 29 8.54 -0.51 10.09
CA ASN A 29 9.93 -0.64 10.51
C ASN A 29 10.31 -2.07 10.98
N ASN A 30 9.82 -3.08 10.26
CA ASN A 30 9.95 -4.50 10.61
C ASN A 30 10.69 -5.31 9.52
N GLU A 31 11.27 -4.64 8.54
CA GLU A 31 12.10 -5.21 7.48
C GLU A 31 13.20 -4.23 7.11
N ASN A 32 14.26 -4.70 6.44
CA ASN A 32 15.27 -3.80 5.88
C ASN A 32 14.71 -3.08 4.64
N TYR A 33 14.87 -1.77 4.58
CA TYR A 33 14.46 -0.96 3.43
C TYR A 33 15.39 0.22 3.22
N VAL A 34 15.38 0.73 1.98
CA VAL A 34 16.04 1.98 1.61
C VAL A 34 15.02 2.86 0.92
N VAL A 35 14.87 4.08 1.44
CA VAL A 35 14.04 5.14 0.85
C VAL A 35 14.97 6.29 0.50
N GLY A 36 15.01 6.66 -0.77
CA GLY A 36 15.60 7.91 -1.21
C GLY A 36 14.75 9.07 -0.74
N VAL A 37 15.40 10.07 -0.14
CA VAL A 37 14.75 11.26 0.39
C VAL A 37 15.32 12.46 -0.33
N GLN A 38 14.46 13.28 -0.91
CA GLN A 38 14.85 14.52 -1.60
C GLN A 38 13.88 15.61 -1.21
N LYS A 39 14.36 16.83 -0.98
CA LYS A 39 13.52 17.99 -0.73
C LYS A 39 13.65 18.98 -1.88
N PHE A 40 12.53 19.49 -2.35
CA PHE A 40 12.47 20.52 -3.37
C PHE A 40 11.43 21.55 -2.92
N ALA A 41 11.86 22.80 -2.71
CA ALA A 41 11.07 23.79 -1.98
C ALA A 41 10.62 23.24 -0.60
N SER A 42 9.34 23.39 -0.28
CA SER A 42 8.73 22.89 0.95
C SER A 42 8.28 21.42 0.88
N THR A 43 8.49 20.74 -0.25
CA THR A 43 7.97 19.39 -0.48
C THR A 43 9.05 18.32 -0.35
N LEU A 44 8.78 17.31 0.48
CA LEU A 44 9.61 16.13 0.67
C LEU A 44 9.18 15.01 -0.28
N PHE A 45 10.08 14.55 -1.14
CA PHE A 45 9.91 13.41 -2.01
C PHE A 45 10.53 12.17 -1.38
N LEU A 46 9.70 11.15 -1.18
CA LEU A 46 10.13 9.83 -0.69
C LEU A 46 10.02 8.83 -1.83
N ARG A 47 11.16 8.37 -2.32
CA ARG A 47 11.24 7.48 -3.46
C ARG A 47 11.87 6.16 -3.05
N ARG A 48 11.44 5.11 -3.70
CA ARG A 48 12.08 3.82 -3.51
C ARG A 48 13.42 3.78 -4.24
N TYR A 49 14.43 3.17 -3.61
CA TYR A 49 15.78 3.08 -4.17
C TYR A 49 16.18 1.68 -4.66
N ASP A 50 15.34 0.66 -4.49
CA ASP A 50 15.65 -0.71 -4.89
C ASP A 50 15.13 -1.04 -6.31
N ARG A 51 15.78 -2.00 -6.99
CA ARG A 51 15.25 -2.65 -8.20
C ARG A 51 14.50 -3.92 -7.78
N ARG A 52 13.19 -3.99 -8.04
CA ARG A 52 12.45 -5.26 -7.88
C ARG A 52 12.71 -6.18 -9.06
N ILE A 53 13.00 -7.43 -8.75
CA ILE A 53 12.66 -8.55 -9.62
C ILE A 53 11.29 -9.03 -9.13
N VAL A 54 10.26 -8.88 -9.97
CA VAL A 54 8.92 -9.39 -9.67
C VAL A 54 8.88 -10.84 -10.13
N ASP A 55 8.69 -11.76 -9.19
CA ASP A 55 8.46 -13.16 -9.51
C ASP A 55 6.99 -13.36 -9.89
N MET A 56 6.71 -13.35 -11.20
CA MET A 56 5.36 -13.57 -11.74
C MET A 56 4.85 -15.01 -11.48
N SER A 57 5.72 -15.91 -11.02
CA SER A 57 5.34 -17.26 -10.65
C SER A 57 4.81 -17.37 -9.22
N ASP A 58 4.98 -16.32 -8.39
CA ASP A 58 4.51 -16.27 -7.01
C ASP A 58 2.99 -16.46 -6.89
N PHE A 59 2.58 -17.08 -5.79
CA PHE A 59 1.17 -17.38 -5.52
C PHE A 59 0.31 -16.12 -5.36
N GLY A 60 0.86 -15.02 -4.85
CA GLY A 60 0.15 -13.74 -4.76
C GLY A 60 -0.27 -13.25 -6.13
N HIS A 61 0.66 -13.23 -7.07
CA HIS A 61 0.39 -12.78 -8.43
C HIS A 61 -0.59 -13.70 -9.16
N ARG A 62 -0.45 -15.02 -9.02
CA ARG A 62 -1.42 -15.98 -9.60
C ARG A 62 -2.82 -15.82 -9.01
N PHE A 63 -2.92 -15.52 -7.71
CA PHE A 63 -4.21 -15.26 -7.07
C PHE A 63 -4.87 -13.99 -7.62
N GLU A 64 -4.11 -12.91 -7.77
CA GLU A 64 -4.59 -11.67 -8.40
C GLU A 64 -5.15 -11.96 -9.81
N GLN A 65 -4.40 -12.70 -10.64
CA GLN A 65 -4.84 -13.11 -11.98
C GLN A 65 -6.16 -13.91 -11.98
N MET A 66 -6.32 -14.82 -11.02
CA MET A 66 -7.56 -15.61 -10.89
C MET A 66 -8.75 -14.73 -10.52
N CYS A 67 -8.53 -13.67 -9.75
CA CYS A 67 -9.57 -12.71 -9.37
C CYS A 67 -9.86 -11.67 -10.48
N THR A 68 -8.91 -11.45 -11.39
CA THR A 68 -9.01 -10.45 -12.47
C THR A 68 -8.67 -11.04 -13.85
N PRO A 69 -9.40 -12.08 -14.33
CA PRO A 69 -9.02 -12.84 -15.53
C PRO A 69 -8.98 -12.02 -16.82
N ASP A 70 -9.74 -10.92 -16.89
CA ASP A 70 -9.79 -10.02 -18.05
C ASP A 70 -8.64 -9.00 -18.07
N TYR A 71 -7.76 -9.00 -17.06
CA TYR A 71 -6.75 -7.98 -16.84
C TYR A 71 -5.40 -8.35 -17.44
N HIS A 72 -4.76 -7.38 -18.09
CA HIS A 72 -3.49 -7.63 -18.77
C HIS A 72 -2.37 -7.90 -17.76
N LEU A 73 -1.73 -9.07 -17.86
CA LEU A 73 -0.73 -9.60 -16.90
C LEU A 73 0.50 -8.73 -16.63
N LYS A 74 0.69 -7.64 -17.37
CA LYS A 74 1.82 -6.71 -17.25
C LYS A 74 1.41 -5.28 -16.92
N ALA A 75 0.13 -5.02 -16.69
CA ALA A 75 -0.38 -3.69 -16.43
C ALA A 75 -0.56 -3.48 -14.94
N ASN A 76 0.14 -2.48 -14.40
CA ASN A 76 -0.07 -1.99 -13.04
C ASN A 76 -0.92 -0.73 -13.08
N TYR A 77 -1.86 -0.62 -12.15
CA TYR A 77 -2.75 0.51 -12.04
C TYR A 77 -2.45 1.23 -10.75
N TYR A 78 -2.32 2.55 -10.84
CA TYR A 78 -1.99 3.39 -9.71
C TYR A 78 -3.08 4.43 -9.52
N GLN A 79 -3.54 4.53 -8.28
CA GLN A 79 -4.34 5.65 -7.82
C GLN A 79 -3.44 6.72 -7.24
N LEU A 80 -3.87 7.96 -7.43
CA LEU A 80 -3.27 9.12 -6.80
C LEU A 80 -4.19 9.61 -5.70
N ILE A 81 -3.68 9.62 -4.47
CA ILE A 81 -4.48 9.76 -3.26
C ILE A 81 -3.95 10.95 -2.46
N GLU A 82 -4.83 11.88 -2.17
CA GLU A 82 -4.54 12.98 -1.25
C GLU A 82 -4.91 12.58 0.17
N ARG A 83 -3.99 12.80 1.10
CA ARG A 83 -4.21 12.53 2.53
C ARG A 83 -3.65 13.65 3.39
N ARG A 84 -4.18 13.72 4.60
CA ARG A 84 -3.66 14.59 5.65
C ARG A 84 -3.35 13.75 6.89
N PHE A 85 -2.14 13.90 7.41
CA PHE A 85 -1.67 13.24 8.63
C PHE A 85 -1.22 14.32 9.61
N GLY A 86 -2.07 14.64 10.59
CA GLY A 86 -1.87 15.81 11.45
C GLY A 86 -1.86 17.10 10.63
N ASN A 87 -0.76 17.83 10.68
CA ASN A 87 -0.55 19.05 9.88
C ASN A 87 0.10 18.77 8.51
N LEU A 88 0.48 17.54 8.19
CA LEU A 88 1.16 17.20 6.93
C LEU A 88 0.15 16.87 5.84
N THR A 89 0.21 17.58 4.71
CA THR A 89 -0.49 17.25 3.48
C THR A 89 0.36 16.32 2.62
N MET A 90 -0.25 15.26 2.09
CA MET A 90 0.45 14.20 1.37
C MET A 90 -0.23 13.86 0.06
N LEU A 91 0.58 13.65 -0.97
CA LEU A 91 0.17 13.04 -2.23
C LEU A 91 0.81 11.66 -2.34
N ILE A 92 -0.02 10.62 -2.41
CA ILE A 92 0.39 9.23 -2.34
C ILE A 92 0.05 8.53 -3.66
N THR A 93 1.00 7.85 -4.27
CA THR A 93 0.71 6.87 -5.33
C THR A 93 0.51 5.49 -4.71
N ALA A 94 -0.61 4.85 -5.02
CA ALA A 94 -0.95 3.52 -4.52
C ALA A 94 -1.27 2.59 -5.68
N GLU A 95 -0.56 1.47 -5.79
CA GLU A 95 -0.94 0.38 -6.68
C GLU A 95 -2.28 -0.21 -6.26
N THR A 96 -3.17 -0.45 -7.21
CA THR A 96 -4.52 -0.98 -7.00
C THR A 96 -4.67 -2.31 -7.70
N ASP A 97 -4.96 -3.37 -6.93
CA ASP A 97 -5.01 -4.73 -7.44
C ASP A 97 -6.27 -4.99 -8.27
N ALA A 98 -7.42 -4.45 -7.84
CA ALA A 98 -8.68 -4.57 -8.55
C ALA A 98 -9.64 -3.40 -8.27
N ILE A 99 -10.65 -3.24 -9.13
CA ILE A 99 -11.78 -2.33 -8.95
C ILE A 99 -13.07 -3.14 -8.90
N CYS A 100 -13.90 -2.88 -7.90
CA CYS A 100 -15.22 -3.47 -7.77
C CYS A 100 -16.14 -2.97 -8.91
N LYS A 101 -16.67 -3.88 -9.73
CA LYS A 101 -17.51 -3.51 -10.88
C LYS A 101 -18.82 -2.81 -10.50
N THR A 102 -19.34 -3.01 -9.30
CA THR A 102 -20.66 -2.50 -8.89
C THR A 102 -20.60 -1.06 -8.37
N ASN A 103 -19.56 -0.71 -7.61
CA ASN A 103 -19.46 0.60 -6.94
C ASN A 103 -18.17 1.36 -7.31
N GLY A 104 -17.28 0.78 -8.12
CA GLY A 104 -16.03 1.43 -8.54
C GLY A 104 -14.98 1.53 -7.44
N GLU A 105 -15.20 0.93 -6.27
CA GLU A 105 -14.25 0.98 -5.16
C GLU A 105 -13.01 0.13 -5.45
N ALA A 106 -11.85 0.60 -5.00
CA ALA A 106 -10.63 -0.18 -5.03
C ALA A 106 -10.71 -1.37 -4.07
N ILE A 107 -10.18 -2.51 -4.50
CA ILE A 107 -10.07 -3.73 -3.72
C ILE A 107 -8.59 -4.12 -3.66
N GLU A 108 -8.12 -4.44 -2.46
CA GLU A 108 -6.80 -5.03 -2.26
C GLU A 108 -6.94 -6.56 -2.26
N LEU A 109 -6.10 -7.24 -3.04
CA LEU A 109 -6.06 -8.69 -3.11
C LEU A 109 -4.83 -9.20 -2.37
N LYS A 110 -5.00 -10.23 -1.56
CA LYS A 110 -3.88 -10.88 -0.85
C LYS A 110 -4.02 -12.38 -0.92
N CYS A 111 -2.89 -13.06 -1.07
CA CYS A 111 -2.81 -14.50 -0.91
C CYS A 111 -1.97 -14.82 0.33
N ARG A 112 -2.45 -15.69 1.21
CA ARG A 112 -1.70 -16.15 2.39
C ARG A 112 -1.69 -17.66 2.51
N SER A 113 -0.57 -18.19 2.99
CA SER A 113 -0.50 -19.59 3.41
C SER A 113 -1.06 -19.77 4.83
N ASN A 114 -1.45 -20.99 5.18
CA ASN A 114 -1.85 -21.30 6.56
C ASN A 114 -0.71 -21.09 7.57
N SER A 115 0.56 -21.22 7.15
CA SER A 115 1.72 -20.90 8.00
C SER A 115 1.92 -19.40 8.24
N ASP A 116 1.41 -18.54 7.35
CA ASP A 116 1.49 -17.08 7.53
C ASP A 116 0.47 -16.55 8.56
N ILE A 117 -0.47 -17.39 9.03
CA ILE A 117 -1.38 -17.04 10.13
C ILE A 117 -0.62 -16.68 11.41
N GLN A 118 0.59 -17.24 11.59
CA GLN A 118 1.43 -16.94 12.75
C GLN A 118 2.23 -15.64 12.62
N LYS A 119 2.29 -15.03 11.42
CA LYS A 119 3.00 -13.76 11.20
C LYS A 119 2.02 -12.60 11.32
N ASP A 120 2.46 -11.49 11.89
CA ASP A 120 1.66 -10.28 12.10
C ASP A 120 1.41 -9.50 10.80
N VAL A 121 0.82 -10.18 9.80
CA VAL A 121 0.52 -9.64 8.48
C VAL A 121 -0.71 -8.72 8.51
N LYS A 122 -1.53 -8.79 9.57
CA LYS A 122 -2.73 -7.97 9.75
C LYS A 122 -2.39 -6.48 9.77
N HIS A 123 -1.33 -6.05 10.48
CA HIS A 123 -0.91 -4.64 10.50
C HIS A 123 -0.44 -4.16 9.14
N GLN A 124 0.29 -5.01 8.41
CA GLN A 124 0.78 -4.66 7.08
C GLN A 124 -0.36 -4.50 6.08
N TYR A 125 -1.31 -5.44 6.07
CA TYR A 125 -2.48 -5.38 5.20
C TYR A 125 -3.37 -4.19 5.54
N TRP A 126 -3.65 -3.99 6.84
CA TRP A 126 -4.38 -2.83 7.32
C TRP A 126 -3.74 -1.52 6.84
N LEU A 127 -2.44 -1.35 7.09
CA LEU A 127 -1.76 -0.10 6.78
C LEU A 127 -1.68 0.15 5.27
N GLN A 128 -1.44 -0.91 4.49
CA GLN A 128 -1.41 -0.83 3.03
C GLN A 128 -2.78 -0.42 2.48
N ALA A 129 -3.87 -1.02 2.95
CA ALA A 129 -5.21 -0.64 2.52
C ALA A 129 -5.57 0.78 2.99
N PHE A 130 -5.28 1.12 4.25
CA PHE A 130 -5.53 2.46 4.82
C PHE A 130 -4.82 3.58 4.04
N LEU A 131 -3.51 3.43 3.77
CA LEU A 131 -2.74 4.38 2.97
C LEU A 131 -3.21 4.42 1.51
N GLY A 132 -3.68 3.29 0.98
CA GLY A 132 -4.26 3.16 -0.36
C GLY A 132 -5.72 3.61 -0.47
N GLY A 133 -6.35 4.06 0.63
CA GLY A 133 -7.78 4.41 0.61
C GLY A 133 -8.71 3.26 0.24
N VAL A 134 -8.25 2.02 0.43
CA VAL A 134 -9.00 0.80 0.18
C VAL A 134 -9.75 0.43 1.45
N THR A 135 -11.04 0.14 1.33
CA THR A 135 -11.92 -0.28 2.45
C THR A 135 -12.07 -1.79 2.55
N THR A 136 -11.77 -2.50 1.45
CA THR A 136 -12.02 -3.94 1.29
C THR A 136 -10.74 -4.68 0.93
N ILE A 137 -10.39 -5.69 1.73
CA ILE A 137 -9.33 -6.64 1.40
C ILE A 137 -9.96 -8.02 1.18
N VAL A 138 -9.66 -8.61 0.04
CA VAL A 138 -10.01 -9.98 -0.31
C VAL A 138 -8.79 -10.87 -0.12
N VAL A 139 -8.91 -11.83 0.81
CA VAL A 139 -7.79 -12.73 1.14
C VAL A 139 -8.08 -14.15 0.67
N GLY A 140 -7.27 -14.63 -0.26
CA GLY A 140 -7.21 -16.03 -0.66
C GLY A 140 -6.34 -16.85 0.29
N HIS A 141 -6.86 -17.98 0.76
CA HIS A 141 -6.13 -18.92 1.60
C HIS A 141 -5.61 -20.10 0.78
N ARG A 142 -4.33 -20.43 0.92
CA ARG A 142 -3.72 -21.63 0.33
C ARG A 142 -3.15 -22.57 1.39
N SER A 143 -3.26 -23.88 1.14
CA SER A 143 -2.50 -24.89 1.87
C SER A 143 -1.04 -24.91 1.42
N ASN A 144 -0.14 -25.38 2.28
CA ASN A 144 1.27 -25.54 1.93
C ASN A 144 1.52 -26.68 0.93
N ASP A 145 0.64 -27.70 0.93
CA ASP A 145 0.89 -28.97 0.24
C ASP A 145 0.10 -29.15 -1.07
N ARG A 146 -0.64 -28.14 -1.53
CA ARG A 146 -1.46 -28.23 -2.75
C ARG A 146 -1.37 -26.96 -3.59
N PRO A 147 -1.51 -27.07 -4.93
CA PRO A 147 -1.68 -25.90 -5.80
C PRO A 147 -2.85 -25.04 -5.30
N LEU A 148 -2.84 -23.74 -5.60
CA LEU A 148 -3.89 -22.75 -5.30
C LEU A 148 -5.29 -23.35 -5.54
N ARG A 149 -5.85 -24.00 -4.52
CA ARG A 149 -7.28 -24.21 -4.40
C ARG A 149 -7.73 -22.97 -3.66
N LEU A 150 -8.57 -22.14 -4.29
CA LEU A 150 -9.41 -21.24 -3.51
C LEU A 150 -10.21 -22.14 -2.57
N ILE A 151 -9.74 -22.32 -1.34
CA ILE A 151 -10.45 -23.10 -0.33
C ILE A 151 -11.57 -22.20 0.17
N GLY A 152 -12.67 -22.10 -0.60
CA GLY A 152 -14.04 -21.75 -0.19
C GLY A 152 -14.31 -20.50 0.63
N ASN A 153 -13.29 -19.78 1.10
CA ASN A 153 -13.36 -18.75 2.12
C ASN A 153 -12.57 -17.55 1.62
N VAL A 154 -13.13 -16.87 0.61
CA VAL A 154 -12.79 -15.47 0.39
C VAL A 154 -13.34 -14.70 1.59
N GLN A 155 -12.45 -14.30 2.50
CA GLN A 155 -12.83 -13.43 3.60
C GLN A 155 -12.74 -11.99 3.10
N ASN A 156 -13.89 -11.30 3.13
CA ASN A 156 -13.94 -9.85 2.99
C ASN A 156 -13.61 -9.26 4.35
N HIS A 157 -12.40 -8.73 4.49
CA HIS A 157 -12.06 -7.96 5.67
C HIS A 157 -12.42 -6.51 5.45
N ILE A 158 -13.27 -5.97 6.32
CA ILE A 158 -13.45 -4.53 6.46
C ILE A 158 -12.18 -4.02 7.14
N VAL A 159 -11.44 -3.15 6.44
CA VAL A 159 -10.12 -2.67 6.88
C VAL A 159 -10.17 -2.06 8.27
N VAL A 160 -11.25 -1.37 8.61
CA VAL A 160 -11.42 -0.70 9.91
C VAL A 160 -11.32 -1.67 11.09
N ASP A 161 -11.70 -2.93 10.91
CA ASP A 161 -11.81 -3.89 12.03
C ASP A 161 -10.63 -4.86 12.12
N MET A 162 -9.62 -4.71 11.26
CA MET A 162 -8.51 -5.67 11.17
C MET A 162 -7.56 -5.66 12.37
N ILE A 163 -7.39 -4.49 13.00
CA ILE A 163 -6.45 -4.26 14.10
C ILE A 163 -7.08 -3.28 15.10
N ASP A 164 -6.68 -3.32 16.37
CA ASP A 164 -7.26 -2.44 17.38
C ASP A 164 -6.78 -0.98 17.25
N ASN A 165 -7.52 -0.04 17.84
CA ASN A 165 -7.23 1.38 17.70
C ASN A 165 -5.91 1.81 18.36
N GLU A 166 -5.45 1.11 19.40
CA GLU A 166 -4.18 1.43 20.05
C GLU A 166 -3.01 1.07 19.12
N GLU A 167 -3.06 -0.10 18.48
CA GLU A 167 -2.12 -0.54 17.46
C GLU A 167 -2.09 0.43 16.27
N LYS A 168 -3.27 0.83 15.75
CA LYS A 168 -3.37 1.86 14.68
C LYS A 168 -2.65 3.13 15.07
N ASN A 169 -2.94 3.66 16.26
CA ASN A 169 -2.37 4.91 16.74
C ASN A 169 -0.86 4.81 16.91
N LYS A 170 -0.33 3.68 17.42
CA LYS A 170 1.13 3.46 17.52
C LYS A 170 1.80 3.51 16.16
N ILE A 171 1.25 2.83 15.16
CA ILE A 171 1.79 2.80 13.80
C ILE A 171 1.75 4.19 13.15
N LEU A 172 0.61 4.88 13.24
CA LEU A 172 0.43 6.20 12.63
C LEU A 172 1.25 7.28 13.33
N ASN A 173 1.38 7.24 14.65
CA ASN A 173 2.23 8.17 15.40
C ASN A 173 3.69 8.02 15.04
N ARG A 174 4.18 6.77 14.89
CA ARG A 174 5.55 6.52 14.43
C ARG A 174 5.77 7.10 13.04
N LEU A 175 4.86 6.82 12.10
CA LEU A 175 4.93 7.37 10.75
C LEU A 175 5.00 8.91 10.79
N TYR A 176 4.08 9.55 11.53
CA TYR A 176 4.04 11.00 11.67
C TYR A 176 5.35 11.57 12.24
N GLN A 177 5.89 11.00 13.32
CA GLN A 177 7.13 11.45 13.94
C GLN A 177 8.32 11.39 12.98
N ILE A 178 8.45 10.29 12.21
CA ILE A 178 9.54 10.13 11.24
C ILE A 178 9.38 11.13 10.09
N LEU A 179 8.17 11.28 9.54
CA LEU A 179 7.91 12.22 8.45
C LEU A 179 8.14 13.67 8.88
N HIS A 180 7.73 14.04 10.10
CA HIS A 180 7.98 15.35 10.67
C HIS A 180 9.48 15.60 10.87
N PHE A 181 10.21 14.62 11.40
CA PHE A 181 11.67 14.68 11.54
C PHE A 181 12.36 14.90 10.17
N LEU A 182 12.03 14.10 9.17
CA LEU A 182 12.62 14.24 7.83
C LEU A 182 12.31 15.61 7.21
N SER A 183 11.09 16.11 7.36
CA SER A 183 10.69 17.41 6.84
C SER A 183 11.51 18.56 7.43
N ALA A 184 11.90 18.44 8.71
CA ALA A 184 12.72 19.42 9.42
C ALA A 184 14.22 19.30 9.16
N GLN A 185 14.75 18.09 8.94
CA GLN A 185 16.19 17.83 8.89
C GLN A 185 16.77 17.80 7.48
N VAL A 186 15.96 17.50 6.46
CA VAL A 186 16.46 17.43 5.09
C VAL A 186 16.67 18.85 4.56
N LEU A 187 17.93 19.15 4.22
CA LEU A 187 18.32 20.41 3.60
C LEU A 187 17.74 20.49 2.18
N GLU A 188 17.41 21.72 1.77
CA GLU A 188 16.97 22.00 0.42
C GLU A 188 18.15 21.83 -0.55
N MET A 189 17.90 21.14 -1.67
CA MET A 189 18.88 20.94 -2.75
C MET A 189 18.81 22.04 -3.79
#